data_AF-A0A5P9CPU0-F1
#
_entry.id   AF-A0A5P9CPU0-F1
#
_cell.length_a   1.000
_cell.length_b   1.000
_cell.length_c   1.000
_cell.angle_alpha   90.00
_cell.angle_beta   90.00
_cell.angle_gamma   90.00
#
_symmetry.space_group_name_H-M   'P 1'
#
loop_
_entity.id
_entity.type
_entity.pdbx_description
1 polymer ?
#
loop_
_entity_poly.entity_id
_entity_poly.type
_entity_poly.pdbx_seq_one_letter_code
_entity_poly.pdbx_strand_id
1 'polypeptide(L)'
;MTFLKMEITPEIFEIAIARAANLPSYRLNFKQYLQDKGGEIQAKLEGTIGEVVVETWLKANNIWFEDDRSNHTHDYSLNNDTLEVKTKVRTVPPSLGYECSIPEYTMDMQTANMYAFVSLTQIENKHLSLEKYPEAYIVGVISKQRFRSVARHFKKGDVDSSNNFTFKKSCFNVFINQMTSPVEFPELYKRVRSKFCVS
;
A
#
# COMPACT_ATOMS: atom_id res chain seq x y z
N MET A 1 -12.50 8.23 -12.62
CA MET A 1 -11.71 7.44 -11.66
C MET A 1 -11.97 7.97 -10.26
N THR A 2 -12.38 7.10 -9.36
CA THR A 2 -12.83 7.46 -8.00
C THR A 2 -11.96 6.73 -6.98
N PHE A 3 -11.55 7.41 -5.91
CA PHE A 3 -10.84 6.78 -4.78
C PHE A 3 -11.84 6.15 -3.83
N LEU A 4 -11.43 5.08 -3.12
CA LEU A 4 -12.21 4.55 -2.03
C LEU A 4 -11.65 5.08 -0.71
N LYS A 5 -12.36 6.04 -0.11
CA LYS A 5 -12.06 6.56 1.22
C LYS A 5 -12.53 5.58 2.29
N MET A 6 -11.69 5.37 3.30
CA MET A 6 -11.99 4.58 4.48
C MET A 6 -11.52 5.33 5.73
N GLU A 7 -12.38 5.38 6.74
CA GLU A 7 -12.01 5.86 8.07
C GLU A 7 -11.15 4.80 8.77
N ILE A 8 -10.09 5.23 9.46
CA ILE A 8 -9.32 4.31 10.28
C ILE A 8 -10.07 4.16 11.61
N THR A 9 -10.69 3.00 11.80
CA THR A 9 -11.40 2.68 13.04
C THR A 9 -10.41 2.21 14.12
N PRO A 10 -10.79 2.23 15.41
CA PRO A 10 -9.99 1.63 16.48
C PRO A 10 -9.60 0.18 16.18
N GLU A 11 -10.52 -0.62 15.63
CA GLU A 11 -10.27 -2.02 15.25
C GLU A 11 -9.18 -2.15 14.19
N ILE A 12 -9.25 -1.38 13.10
CA ILE A 12 -8.21 -1.39 12.05
C ILE A 12 -6.84 -1.04 12.65
N PHE A 13 -6.82 -0.02 13.51
CA PHE A 13 -5.59 0.48 14.12
C PHE A 13 -4.98 -0.51 15.12
N GLU A 14 -5.81 -1.17 15.93
CA GLU A 14 -5.37 -2.21 16.88
C GLU A 14 -4.80 -3.44 16.17
N ILE A 15 -5.47 -3.91 15.10
CA ILE A 15 -4.95 -5.00 14.27
C ILE A 15 -3.59 -4.62 13.66
N ALA A 16 -3.48 -3.39 13.14
CA ALA A 16 -2.24 -2.91 12.54
C ALA A 16 -1.10 -2.80 13.56
N ILE A 17 -1.40 -2.33 14.78
CA ILE A 17 -0.43 -2.30 15.88
C ILE A 17 0.04 -3.71 16.24
N ALA A 18 -0.89 -4.64 16.46
CA ALA A 18 -0.55 -6.00 16.86
C ALA A 18 0.35 -6.70 15.83
N ARG A 19 0.06 -6.50 14.54
CA ARG A 19 0.89 -7.01 13.44
C ARG A 19 2.25 -6.32 13.37
N ALA A 20 2.30 -5.00 13.42
CA ALA A 20 3.57 -4.26 13.40
C ALA A 20 4.48 -4.63 14.59
N ALA A 21 3.89 -4.97 15.75
CA ALA A 21 4.61 -5.42 16.94
C ALA A 21 5.16 -6.86 16.86
N ASN A 22 4.52 -7.73 16.07
CA ASN A 22 4.91 -9.14 15.89
C ASN A 22 5.93 -9.35 14.76
N LEU A 23 6.29 -8.30 14.02
CA LEU A 23 7.49 -8.27 13.16
C LEU A 23 8.75 -8.35 14.06
N PRO A 24 9.85 -9.03 13.66
CA PRO A 24 10.86 -9.62 14.55
C PRO A 24 11.31 -8.76 15.75
N SER A 25 11.42 -9.43 16.89
CA SER A 25 11.45 -8.92 18.27
C SER A 25 12.41 -7.78 18.58
N TYR A 26 11.93 -6.85 19.41
CA TYR A 26 12.70 -5.73 19.95
C TYR A 26 12.95 -5.85 21.46
N ARG A 27 14.09 -5.34 21.93
CA ARG A 27 14.52 -5.41 23.34
C ARG A 27 13.75 -4.49 24.31
N LEU A 28 12.85 -3.61 23.85
CA LEU A 28 12.07 -2.66 24.66
C LEU A 28 10.57 -2.97 24.57
N ASN A 29 9.75 -2.49 25.54
CA ASN A 29 8.29 -2.58 25.42
C ASN A 29 7.79 -1.73 24.23
N PHE A 30 6.66 -2.11 23.61
CA PHE A 30 6.22 -1.52 22.33
C PHE A 30 6.07 0.02 22.39
N LYS A 31 5.52 0.59 23.48
CA LYS A 31 5.41 2.04 23.66
C LYS A 31 6.76 2.75 23.78
N GLN A 32 7.73 2.16 24.50
CA GLN A 32 9.09 2.70 24.61
C GLN A 32 9.87 2.53 23.30
N TYR A 33 9.70 1.41 22.62
CA TYR A 33 10.31 1.16 21.33
C TYR A 33 9.84 2.19 20.29
N LEU A 34 8.54 2.52 20.30
CA LEU A 34 7.93 3.58 19.49
C LEU A 34 8.52 4.97 19.74
N GLN A 35 8.89 5.28 20.98
CA GLN A 35 9.48 6.57 21.35
C GLN A 35 10.98 6.64 20.99
N ASP A 36 11.73 5.55 21.16
CA ASP A 36 13.19 5.54 21.02
C ASP A 36 13.72 5.27 19.61
N LYS A 37 12.92 4.64 18.73
CA LYS A 37 13.32 4.21 17.36
C LYS A 37 12.33 4.63 16.28
N GLY A 38 11.46 5.60 16.59
CA GLY A 38 10.18 5.89 15.95
C GLY A 38 10.08 5.82 14.42
N GLY A 39 11.14 6.07 13.65
CA GLY A 39 11.09 6.00 12.19
C GLY A 39 10.79 4.60 11.62
N GLU A 40 11.39 3.53 12.16
CA GLU A 40 11.22 2.18 11.60
C GLU A 40 9.85 1.58 11.93
N ILE A 41 9.40 1.74 13.19
CA ILE A 41 8.13 1.17 13.63
C ILE A 41 6.96 1.96 13.09
N GLN A 42 7.08 3.29 12.99
CA GLN A 42 6.07 4.10 12.35
C GLN A 42 5.89 3.65 10.90
N ALA A 43 6.97 3.47 10.13
CA ALA A 43 6.89 2.98 8.76
C ALA A 43 6.26 1.57 8.67
N LYS A 44 6.60 0.67 9.60
CA LYS A 44 5.96 -0.66 9.69
C LYS A 44 4.47 -0.56 9.97
N LEU A 45 4.06 0.28 10.93
CA LEU A 45 2.66 0.50 11.27
C LEU A 45 1.90 1.10 10.08
N GLU A 46 2.45 2.12 9.42
CA GLU A 46 1.86 2.75 8.24
C GLU A 46 1.64 1.75 7.10
N GLY A 47 2.62 0.89 6.84
CA GLY A 47 2.48 -0.23 5.89
C GLY A 47 1.34 -1.16 6.28
N THR A 48 1.35 -1.60 7.54
CA THR A 48 0.35 -2.55 8.08
C THR A 48 -1.07 -1.95 8.10
N ILE A 49 -1.23 -0.65 8.34
CA ILE A 49 -2.55 0.01 8.22
C ILE A 49 -3.07 -0.14 6.79
N GLY A 50 -2.23 0.11 5.77
CA GLY A 50 -2.65 -0.07 4.39
C GLY A 50 -2.99 -1.52 4.03
N GLU A 51 -2.26 -2.49 4.58
CA GLU A 51 -2.58 -3.91 4.47
C GLU A 51 -3.98 -4.22 5.03
N VAL A 52 -4.29 -3.80 6.26
CA VAL A 52 -5.60 -4.03 6.89
C VAL A 52 -6.72 -3.32 6.13
N VAL A 53 -6.46 -2.12 5.60
CA VAL A 53 -7.39 -1.38 4.73
C VAL A 53 -7.70 -2.17 3.46
N VAL A 54 -6.69 -2.74 2.80
CA VAL A 54 -6.88 -3.59 1.61
C VAL A 54 -7.64 -4.87 1.94
N GLU A 55 -7.31 -5.55 3.04
CA GLU A 55 -8.05 -6.75 3.49
C GLU A 55 -9.53 -6.43 3.71
N THR A 56 -9.83 -5.32 4.38
CA THR A 56 -11.21 -4.88 4.66
C THR A 56 -11.96 -4.61 3.35
N TRP A 57 -11.31 -3.98 2.38
CA TRP A 57 -11.89 -3.73 1.06
C TRP A 57 -12.12 -5.02 0.26
N LEU A 58 -11.18 -5.96 0.28
CA LEU A 58 -11.34 -7.27 -0.39
C LEU A 58 -12.51 -8.05 0.21
N LYS A 59 -12.60 -8.11 1.55
CA LYS A 59 -13.73 -8.73 2.28
C LYS A 59 -15.06 -8.10 1.91
N ALA A 60 -15.14 -6.76 1.95
CA ALA A 60 -16.36 -6.03 1.60
C ALA A 60 -16.82 -6.29 0.16
N ASN A 61 -15.90 -6.67 -0.73
CA ASN A 61 -16.19 -7.01 -2.11
C ASN A 61 -16.34 -8.52 -2.37
N ASN A 62 -16.36 -9.37 -1.35
CA ASN A 62 -16.39 -10.83 -1.49
C ASN A 62 -15.26 -11.37 -2.40
N ILE A 63 -14.08 -10.78 -2.31
CA ILE A 63 -12.88 -11.29 -2.96
C ILE A 63 -12.12 -12.12 -1.93
N TRP A 64 -12.01 -13.42 -2.20
CA TRP A 64 -11.20 -14.31 -1.38
C TRP A 64 -9.72 -13.96 -1.51
N PHE A 65 -9.01 -14.03 -0.39
CA PHE A 65 -7.56 -13.89 -0.33
C PHE A 65 -6.98 -14.74 0.80
N GLU A 66 -5.71 -15.08 0.67
CA GLU A 66 -4.89 -15.73 1.69
C GLU A 66 -3.71 -14.82 2.06
N ASP A 67 -3.36 -14.80 3.35
CA ASP A 67 -2.21 -14.08 3.88
C ASP A 67 -0.93 -14.87 3.59
N ASP A 68 -0.04 -14.28 2.80
CA ASP A 68 1.19 -14.93 2.31
C ASP A 68 2.46 -14.10 2.60
N ARG A 69 2.35 -13.16 3.55
CA ARG A 69 3.43 -12.22 3.91
C ARG A 69 4.72 -12.91 4.38
N SER A 70 4.64 -14.15 4.86
CA SER A 70 5.81 -14.93 5.31
C SER A 70 6.76 -15.32 4.17
N ASN A 71 6.29 -15.34 2.92
CA ASN A 71 7.11 -15.71 1.77
C ASN A 71 7.93 -14.54 1.20
N HIS A 72 7.74 -13.31 1.70
CA HIS A 72 8.46 -12.08 1.33
C HIS A 72 8.40 -11.69 -0.17
N THR A 73 7.68 -12.45 -1.00
CA THR A 73 7.50 -12.23 -2.43
C THR A 73 6.29 -11.34 -2.75
N HIS A 74 5.26 -11.42 -1.91
CA HIS A 74 3.99 -10.70 -2.01
C HIS A 74 3.29 -10.73 -0.64
N ASP A 75 2.26 -9.91 -0.47
CA ASP A 75 1.50 -9.87 0.78
C ASP A 75 0.32 -10.86 0.78
N TYR A 76 -0.39 -10.97 -0.34
CA TYR A 76 -1.61 -11.77 -0.42
C TYR A 76 -1.70 -12.59 -1.70
N SER A 77 -2.30 -13.76 -1.59
CA SER A 77 -2.69 -14.61 -2.72
C SER A 77 -4.20 -14.47 -2.97
N LEU A 78 -4.59 -14.15 -4.21
CA LEU A 78 -5.98 -14.00 -4.65
C LEU A 78 -6.23 -15.01 -5.78
N ASN A 79 -6.72 -16.21 -5.45
CA ASN A 79 -6.80 -17.34 -6.38
C ASN A 79 -5.45 -17.62 -7.07
N ASN A 80 -5.35 -17.38 -8.38
CA ASN A 80 -4.13 -17.55 -9.18
C ASN A 80 -3.30 -16.25 -9.32
N ASP A 81 -3.66 -15.20 -8.59
CA ASP A 81 -2.97 -13.91 -8.60
C ASP A 81 -2.29 -13.63 -7.26
N THR A 82 -1.29 -12.74 -7.27
CA THR A 82 -0.56 -12.32 -6.08
C THR A 82 -0.51 -10.80 -5.99
N LEU A 83 -0.79 -10.28 -4.80
CA LEU A 83 -0.98 -8.87 -4.55
C LEU A 83 0.05 -8.36 -3.54
N GLU A 84 0.67 -7.24 -3.87
CA GLU A 84 1.54 -6.48 -2.98
C GLU A 84 0.89 -5.13 -2.67
N VAL A 85 0.85 -4.76 -1.39
CA VAL A 85 0.29 -3.50 -0.91
C VAL A 85 1.39 -2.46 -0.77
N LYS A 86 1.15 -1.27 -1.31
CA LYS A 86 2.06 -0.13 -1.23
C LYS A 86 1.37 1.05 -0.59
N THR A 87 1.74 1.33 0.66
CA THR A 87 1.22 2.48 1.40
C THR A 87 2.15 3.69 1.29
N LYS A 88 1.57 4.86 1.03
CA LYS A 88 2.27 6.14 1.06
C LYS A 88 1.55 7.10 1.98
N VAL A 89 2.26 7.60 2.98
CA VAL A 89 1.76 8.60 3.90
C VAL A 89 1.79 9.99 3.28
N ARG A 90 0.72 10.77 3.50
CA ARG A 90 0.54 12.12 2.96
C ARG A 90 -0.14 13.01 3.98
N THR A 91 0.04 14.33 3.85
CA THR A 91 -0.65 15.33 4.68
C THR A 91 -1.91 15.87 4.01
N VAL A 92 -2.20 15.43 2.79
CA VAL A 92 -3.33 15.86 1.98
C VAL A 92 -4.04 14.65 1.34
N PRO A 93 -5.35 14.75 1.04
CA PRO A 93 -6.06 13.74 0.27
C PRO A 93 -5.39 13.46 -1.08
N PRO A 94 -5.55 12.24 -1.63
CA PRO A 94 -4.98 11.90 -2.92
C PRO A 94 -5.59 12.73 -4.06
N SER A 95 -4.82 12.88 -5.15
CA SER A 95 -5.26 13.48 -6.40
C SER A 95 -4.85 12.58 -7.56
N LEU A 96 -5.61 12.62 -8.67
CA LEU A 96 -5.37 11.78 -9.85
C LEU A 96 -3.99 12.03 -10.49
N GLY A 97 -3.48 13.25 -10.36
CA GLY A 97 -2.14 13.64 -10.83
C GLY A 97 -1.01 13.27 -9.88
N TYR A 98 -1.30 12.66 -8.72
CA TYR A 98 -0.25 12.21 -7.80
C TYR A 98 0.38 10.90 -8.25
N GLU A 99 1.64 10.74 -7.86
CA GLU A 99 2.44 9.56 -8.18
C GLU A 99 2.43 8.54 -7.03
N CYS A 100 2.39 7.29 -7.44
CA CYS A 100 2.65 6.09 -6.66
C CYS A 100 4.02 5.53 -7.07
N SER A 101 4.85 5.18 -6.10
CA SER A 101 6.25 4.82 -6.31
C SER A 101 6.53 3.42 -5.82
N ILE A 102 7.33 2.66 -6.57
CA ILE A 102 7.94 1.40 -6.12
C ILE A 102 9.46 1.56 -6.14
N PRO A 103 10.17 1.32 -5.02
CA PRO A 103 11.63 1.39 -5.03
C PRO A 103 12.24 0.35 -5.99
N GLU A 104 13.26 0.74 -6.76
CA GLU A 104 13.89 -0.14 -7.75
C GLU A 104 14.40 -1.44 -7.12
N TYR A 105 15.01 -1.35 -5.93
CA TYR A 105 15.61 -2.50 -5.25
C TYR A 105 14.59 -3.58 -4.84
N THR A 106 13.28 -3.29 -4.78
CA THR A 106 12.26 -4.30 -4.42
C THR A 106 11.72 -5.06 -5.62
N MET A 107 11.97 -4.61 -6.85
CA MET A 107 11.29 -5.09 -8.07
C MET A 107 11.58 -6.55 -8.42
N ASP A 108 12.76 -7.04 -8.05
CA ASP A 108 13.22 -8.40 -8.31
C ASP A 108 12.93 -9.35 -7.14
N MET A 109 12.92 -8.84 -5.91
CA MET A 109 12.57 -9.62 -4.72
C MET A 109 11.06 -9.85 -4.61
N GLN A 110 10.26 -8.82 -4.92
CA GLN A 110 8.80 -8.90 -4.83
C GLN A 110 8.21 -9.29 -6.18
N THR A 111 7.75 -10.54 -6.25
CA THR A 111 7.28 -11.19 -7.48
C THR A 111 5.76 -11.13 -7.67
N ALA A 112 5.04 -10.41 -6.79
CA ALA A 112 3.62 -10.12 -6.93
C ALA A 112 3.22 -9.73 -8.37
N ASN A 113 2.10 -10.27 -8.86
CA ASN A 113 1.63 -9.95 -10.21
C ASN A 113 0.75 -8.68 -10.27
N MET A 114 0.33 -8.16 -9.12
CA MET A 114 -0.42 -6.92 -8.96
C MET A 114 0.10 -6.07 -7.79
N TYR A 115 -0.12 -4.76 -7.88
CA TYR A 115 0.11 -3.80 -6.81
C TYR A 115 -1.20 -3.10 -6.45
N ALA A 116 -1.55 -3.07 -5.16
CA ALA A 116 -2.59 -2.22 -4.61
C ALA A 116 -1.96 -1.02 -3.89
N PHE A 117 -2.33 0.19 -4.27
CA PHE A 117 -1.79 1.41 -3.66
C PHE A 117 -2.77 2.02 -2.68
N VAL A 118 -2.24 2.37 -1.50
CA VAL A 118 -2.97 3.06 -0.43
C VAL A 118 -2.31 4.41 -0.16
N SER A 119 -3.12 5.45 -0.10
CA SER A 119 -2.73 6.76 0.41
C SER A 119 -3.26 6.91 1.83
N LEU A 120 -2.36 6.94 2.81
CA LEU A 120 -2.71 7.11 4.23
C LEU A 120 -2.53 8.59 4.57
N THR A 121 -3.60 9.28 4.98
CA THR A 121 -3.45 10.67 5.44
C THR A 121 -2.91 10.69 6.85
N GLN A 122 -2.10 11.69 7.17
CA GLN A 122 -1.63 11.93 8.53
C GLN A 122 -1.83 13.38 8.95
N ILE A 123 -2.00 13.58 10.25
CA ILE A 123 -1.89 14.88 10.89
C ILE A 123 -0.45 15.05 11.38
N GLU A 124 0.22 16.09 10.90
CA GLU A 124 1.58 16.42 11.32
C GLU A 124 1.64 16.78 12.80
N ASN A 125 2.80 16.59 13.42
CA ASN A 125 3.06 16.89 14.84
C ASN A 125 2.17 16.13 15.84
N LYS A 126 1.42 15.11 15.41
CA LYS A 126 0.76 14.17 16.32
C LYS A 126 1.69 12.99 16.66
N HIS A 127 1.62 12.57 17.93
CA HIS A 127 2.21 11.32 18.37
C HIS A 127 1.56 10.14 17.64
N LEU A 128 2.24 8.99 17.62
CA LEU A 128 1.71 7.78 16.99
C LEU A 128 0.46 7.29 17.73
N SER A 129 -0.70 7.63 17.21
CA SER A 129 -2.02 7.32 17.75
C SER A 129 -3.03 7.18 16.61
N LEU A 130 -4.23 6.70 16.93
CA LEU A 130 -5.33 6.63 15.96
C LEU A 130 -5.59 7.98 15.30
N GLU A 131 -5.59 9.05 16.09
CA GLU A 131 -5.83 10.41 15.59
C GLU A 131 -4.76 10.92 14.61
N LYS A 132 -3.57 10.30 14.61
CA LYS A 132 -2.53 10.65 13.63
C LYS A 132 -2.96 10.28 12.23
N TYR A 133 -3.72 9.20 12.05
CA TYR A 133 -4.10 8.66 10.74
C TYR A 133 -5.63 8.67 10.60
N PRO A 134 -6.24 9.83 10.30
CA PRO A 134 -7.69 9.93 10.29
C PRO A 134 -8.32 9.12 9.14
N GLU A 135 -7.65 9.02 7.99
CA GLU A 135 -8.25 8.49 6.78
C GLU A 135 -7.23 7.71 5.93
N ALA A 136 -7.70 6.66 5.28
CA ALA A 136 -6.97 5.98 4.21
C ALA A 136 -7.78 5.99 2.92
N TYR A 137 -7.07 5.92 1.81
CA TYR A 137 -7.65 5.86 0.48
C TYR A 137 -7.01 4.74 -0.29
N ILE A 138 -7.79 3.77 -0.76
CA ILE A 138 -7.31 2.91 -1.85
C ILE A 138 -7.38 3.75 -3.11
N VAL A 139 -6.24 3.95 -3.76
CA VAL A 139 -6.14 4.86 -4.90
C VAL A 139 -6.15 4.15 -6.24
N GLY A 140 -5.80 2.87 -6.27
CA GLY A 140 -5.90 2.04 -7.46
C GLY A 140 -5.14 0.73 -7.36
N VAL A 141 -5.44 -0.15 -8.31
CA VAL A 141 -4.74 -1.42 -8.51
C VAL A 141 -4.17 -1.46 -9.93
N ILE A 142 -2.97 -2.01 -10.09
CA ILE A 142 -2.30 -2.13 -11.38
C ILE A 142 -1.56 -3.46 -11.46
N SER A 143 -1.61 -4.15 -12.61
CA SER A 143 -0.81 -5.35 -12.82
C SER A 143 0.68 -4.99 -12.96
N LYS A 144 1.58 -5.88 -12.53
CA LYS A 144 3.03 -5.70 -12.68
C LYS A 144 3.44 -5.51 -14.14
N GLN A 145 2.77 -6.21 -15.07
CA GLN A 145 2.96 -6.03 -16.51
C GLN A 145 2.60 -4.60 -16.95
N ARG A 146 1.41 -4.10 -16.57
CA ARG A 146 0.98 -2.75 -16.93
C ARG A 146 1.89 -1.71 -16.27
N PHE A 147 2.22 -1.88 -14.99
CA PHE A 147 3.15 -1.03 -14.25
C PHE A 147 4.48 -0.87 -14.99
N ARG A 148 5.13 -1.99 -15.35
CA ARG A 148 6.39 -1.97 -16.10
C ARG A 148 6.28 -1.25 -17.46
N SER A 149 5.12 -1.26 -18.09
CA SER A 149 4.91 -0.60 -19.38
C SER A 149 4.70 0.91 -19.30
N VAL A 150 4.25 1.45 -18.17
CA VAL A 150 3.90 2.89 -18.03
C VAL A 150 4.72 3.63 -16.99
N ALA A 151 5.44 2.92 -16.13
CA ALA A 151 6.19 3.54 -15.06
C ALA A 151 7.35 4.36 -15.60
N ARG A 152 7.55 5.54 -15.00
CA ARG A 152 8.71 6.39 -15.22
C ARG A 152 9.79 6.02 -14.22
N HIS A 153 11.00 5.76 -14.71
CA HIS A 153 12.14 5.46 -13.86
C HIS A 153 12.88 6.74 -13.49
N PHE A 154 13.04 6.98 -12.20
CA PHE A 154 13.89 8.02 -11.65
C PHE A 154 15.04 7.37 -10.90
N LYS A 155 16.27 7.80 -11.19
CA LYS A 155 17.47 7.36 -10.49
C LYS A 155 17.69 8.19 -9.24
N LYS A 156 18.42 7.61 -8.28
CA LYS A 156 18.91 8.37 -7.14
C LYS A 156 19.71 9.59 -7.62
N GLY A 157 19.34 10.77 -7.12
CA GLY A 157 19.95 12.05 -7.47
C GLY A 157 19.22 12.83 -8.56
N ASP A 158 18.28 12.20 -9.27
CA ASP A 158 17.44 12.92 -10.23
C ASP A 158 16.63 14.00 -9.52
N VAL A 159 16.36 15.11 -10.22
CA VAL A 159 15.52 16.21 -9.75
C VAL A 159 14.25 16.24 -10.57
N ASP A 160 13.11 16.14 -9.90
CA ASP A 160 11.81 16.38 -10.52
C ASP A 160 11.68 17.89 -10.81
N SER A 161 11.72 18.24 -12.09
CA SER A 161 11.66 19.63 -12.56
C SER A 161 10.33 20.32 -12.23
N SER A 162 9.28 19.58 -11.87
CA SER A 162 7.96 20.16 -11.55
C SER A 162 7.86 20.71 -10.13
N ASN A 163 8.70 20.23 -9.21
CA ASN A 163 8.62 20.56 -7.79
C ASN A 163 10.00 20.69 -7.10
N ASN A 164 11.10 20.61 -7.86
CA ASN A 164 12.49 20.60 -7.39
C ASN A 164 12.81 19.50 -6.35
N PHE A 165 12.03 18.41 -6.34
CA PHE A 165 12.27 17.29 -5.44
C PHE A 165 13.43 16.43 -5.94
N THR A 166 14.43 16.20 -5.08
CA THR A 166 15.54 15.28 -5.38
C THR A 166 15.25 13.86 -4.91
N PHE A 167 15.31 12.90 -5.82
CA PHE A 167 15.09 11.49 -5.53
C PHE A 167 16.23 10.92 -4.66
N LYS A 168 15.91 10.50 -3.44
CA LYS A 168 16.89 9.92 -2.49
C LYS A 168 17.27 8.47 -2.80
N LYS A 169 16.43 7.77 -3.57
CA LYS A 169 16.59 6.37 -4.00
C LYS A 169 15.99 6.23 -5.41
N SER A 170 16.51 5.32 -6.21
CA SER A 170 15.92 4.99 -7.50
C SER A 170 14.53 4.35 -7.32
N CYS A 171 13.56 4.77 -8.12
CA CYS A 171 12.20 4.28 -8.05
C CYS A 171 11.47 4.36 -9.39
N PHE A 172 10.44 3.53 -9.51
CA PHE A 172 9.49 3.54 -10.62
C PHE A 172 8.20 4.22 -10.17
N ASN A 173 7.78 5.26 -10.89
CA ASN A 173 6.59 6.04 -10.57
C ASN A 173 5.50 5.86 -11.63
N VAL A 174 4.27 5.68 -11.17
CA VAL A 174 3.05 5.67 -11.99
C VAL A 174 2.08 6.71 -11.44
N PHE A 175 1.35 7.40 -12.31
CA PHE A 175 0.28 8.30 -11.88
C PHE A 175 -0.94 7.50 -11.45
N ILE A 176 -1.68 8.03 -10.48
CA ILE A 176 -2.89 7.38 -9.99
C ILE A 176 -3.91 7.18 -11.12
N ASN A 177 -4.06 8.14 -12.03
CA ASN A 177 -4.95 8.04 -13.18
C ASN A 177 -4.59 6.95 -14.23
N GLN A 178 -3.47 6.25 -14.07
CA GLN A 178 -3.05 5.16 -14.98
C GLN A 178 -3.42 3.77 -14.45
N MET A 179 -4.09 3.68 -13.30
CA MET A 179 -4.44 2.43 -12.62
C MET A 179 -5.94 2.12 -12.74
N THR A 180 -6.33 0.88 -12.45
CA THR A 180 -7.75 0.53 -12.29
C THR A 180 -8.26 1.09 -10.96
N SER A 181 -9.43 1.74 -10.97
CA SER A 181 -9.98 2.31 -9.73
C SER A 181 -10.40 1.22 -8.74
N PRO A 182 -10.39 1.50 -7.43
CA PRO A 182 -10.88 0.57 -6.40
C PRO A 182 -12.37 0.23 -6.52
N VAL A 183 -13.15 1.03 -7.26
CA VAL A 183 -14.56 0.77 -7.55
C VAL A 183 -14.71 -0.20 -8.73
N GLU A 184 -13.88 -0.03 -9.77
CA GLU A 184 -13.95 -0.87 -10.98
C GLU A 184 -13.23 -2.21 -10.80
N PHE A 185 -12.16 -2.24 -10.02
CA PHE A 185 -11.31 -3.42 -9.85
C PHE A 185 -12.09 -4.66 -9.42
N PRO A 186 -12.94 -4.63 -8.38
CA PRO A 186 -13.64 -5.84 -7.94
C PRO A 186 -14.51 -6.47 -9.03
N GLU A 187 -15.22 -5.64 -9.79
CA GLU A 187 -16.09 -6.09 -10.88
C GLU A 187 -15.30 -6.64 -12.07
N LEU A 188 -14.16 -6.02 -12.40
CA LEU A 188 -13.25 -6.54 -13.41
C LEU A 188 -12.63 -7.87 -12.98
N TYR A 189 -12.14 -7.93 -11.74
CA TYR A 189 -11.46 -9.10 -11.18
C TYR A 189 -12.39 -10.33 -11.17
N LYS A 190 -13.61 -10.18 -10.62
CA LYS A 190 -14.61 -11.25 -10.60
C LYS A 190 -14.99 -11.73 -12.00
N ARG A 191 -15.20 -10.81 -12.94
CA ARG A 191 -15.57 -11.14 -14.33
C ARG A 191 -14.47 -11.88 -15.08
N VAL A 192 -13.21 -11.50 -14.88
CA VAL A 192 -12.08 -12.19 -15.49
C VAL A 192 -11.98 -13.60 -14.91
N ARG A 193 -12.11 -13.76 -13.60
CA ARG A 193 -11.92 -15.04 -12.91
C ARG A 193 -13.13 -15.98 -12.94
N SER A 194 -14.36 -15.47 -13.08
CA SER A 194 -15.55 -16.30 -13.30
C SER A 194 -15.53 -17.03 -14.66
N LYS A 195 -14.87 -16.44 -15.67
CA LYS A 195 -14.69 -17.09 -16.99
C LYS A 195 -13.73 -18.28 -16.96
N PHE A 196 -12.91 -18.44 -15.91
CA PHE A 196 -11.98 -19.57 -15.76
C PHE A 196 -12.51 -20.67 -14.84
N CYS A 197 -13.67 -20.52 -14.21
CA CYS A 197 -14.32 -21.56 -13.39
C CYS A 197 -15.36 -22.40 -14.15
N VAL A 198 -15.50 -22.18 -15.47
CA VAL A 198 -16.37 -22.98 -16.35
C VAL A 198 -15.48 -23.71 -17.36
N SER A 199 -14.77 -24.73 -16.89
CA SER A 199 -14.10 -25.73 -17.72
C SER A 199 -13.91 -27.01 -16.92
#